data_AF-A0AAW9V5U9-F1
#
_entry.id   AF-A0AAW9V5U9-F1
#
_cell.length_a   1.000
_cell.length_b   1.000
_cell.length_c   1.000
_cell.angle_alpha   90.00
_cell.angle_beta   90.00
_cell.angle_gamma   90.00
#
_symmetry.space_group_name_H-M   'P 1'
#
loop_
_entity.id
_entity.type
_entity.pdbx_description
1 polymer ?
#
loop_
_entity_poly.entity_id
_entity_poly.type
_entity_poly.pdbx_seq_one_letter_code
_entity_poly.pdbx_strand_id
1 'polypeptide(L)'
;MSSLLDKDRGDVIVVLTGSWRYLAIAAILALLGQFALLFHGSISHLSLAVGVMLFFASQYFIFRLCLDHHFFILIYRQGDTQAFDDALEHLFPQSSAGRSMESRWAGTRKLFQRASYAVTLLWGWLLFSLIF
;
A
#
# COMPACT_ATOMS: atom_id res chain seq x y z
N MET A 1 -1.73 -15.17 -24.84
CA MET A 1 -0.69 -14.79 -23.85
C MET A 1 -1.05 -13.42 -23.32
N SER A 2 -1.26 -13.27 -22.02
CA SER A 2 -1.64 -11.96 -21.46
C SER A 2 -0.49 -10.99 -21.68
N SER A 3 -0.80 -9.81 -22.21
CA SER A 3 0.22 -8.81 -22.52
C SER A 3 0.93 -8.24 -21.28
N LEU A 4 0.56 -8.69 -20.08
CA LEU A 4 1.17 -8.34 -18.79
C LEU A 4 2.21 -9.37 -18.30
N LEU A 5 2.29 -10.56 -18.89
CA LEU A 5 3.36 -11.54 -18.60
C LEU A 5 4.68 -11.19 -19.29
N ASP A 6 4.67 -10.17 -20.16
CA ASP A 6 5.87 -9.68 -20.81
C ASP A 6 6.81 -9.03 -19.78
N LYS A 7 8.09 -9.42 -19.84
CA LYS A 7 9.09 -9.10 -18.81
C LYS A 7 9.26 -7.59 -18.64
N ASP A 8 9.29 -6.86 -19.75
CA ASP A 8 9.46 -5.40 -19.77
C ASP A 8 8.28 -4.66 -19.10
N ARG A 9 7.08 -5.24 -19.17
CA ARG A 9 5.86 -4.67 -18.54
C ARG A 9 5.74 -5.08 -17.07
N GLY A 10 6.26 -6.25 -16.72
CA GLY A 10 6.36 -6.72 -15.35
C GLY A 10 7.25 -5.83 -14.47
N ASP A 11 8.38 -5.38 -15.01
CA ASP A 11 9.30 -4.49 -14.29
C ASP A 11 8.64 -3.16 -13.91
N VAL A 12 7.81 -2.58 -14.79
CA VAL A 12 7.06 -1.36 -14.48
C VAL A 12 6.07 -1.58 -13.34
N ILE A 13 5.40 -2.72 -13.31
CA ILE A 13 4.46 -3.09 -12.23
C ILE A 13 5.21 -3.27 -10.91
N VAL A 14 6.37 -3.93 -10.93
CA VAL A 14 7.22 -4.12 -9.75
C VAL A 14 7.73 -2.78 -9.23
N VAL A 15 8.20 -1.88 -10.08
CA VAL A 15 8.65 -0.54 -9.67
C VAL A 15 7.50 0.28 -9.08
N LEU A 16 6.32 0.28 -9.72
CA LEU A 16 5.17 1.03 -9.23
C LEU A 16 4.69 0.50 -7.87
N THR A 17 4.60 -0.82 -7.72
CA THR A 17 4.25 -1.43 -6.43
C THR A 17 5.31 -1.16 -5.37
N GLY A 18 6.60 -1.15 -5.73
CA GLY A 18 7.72 -0.81 -4.85
C GLY A 18 7.69 0.63 -4.31
N SER A 19 6.87 1.49 -4.89
CA SER A 19 6.63 2.86 -4.40
C SER A 19 5.89 2.90 -3.05
N TRP A 20 5.43 1.75 -2.53
CA TRP A 20 4.89 1.62 -1.16
C TRP A 20 5.84 2.22 -0.10
N ARG A 21 7.16 2.17 -0.32
CA ARG A 21 8.18 2.73 0.57
C ARG A 21 8.05 4.24 0.74
N TYR A 22 7.78 4.95 -0.37
CA TYR A 22 7.60 6.39 -0.33
C TYR A 22 6.32 6.77 0.42
N LEU A 23 5.24 6.01 0.22
CA LEU A 23 4.00 6.18 0.97
C LEU A 23 4.19 5.92 2.47
N ALA A 24 4.98 4.90 2.84
CA ALA A 24 5.31 4.59 4.23
C ALA A 24 6.07 5.74 4.89
N ILE A 25 7.12 6.25 4.24
CA ILE A 25 7.92 7.37 4.74
C ILE A 25 7.06 8.63 4.86
N ALA A 26 6.24 8.93 3.85
CA ALA A 26 5.33 10.06 3.88
C ALA A 26 4.32 9.98 5.02
N ALA A 27 3.79 8.79 5.31
CA ALA A 27 2.87 8.58 6.43
C ALA A 27 3.55 8.78 7.79
N ILE A 28 4.77 8.26 7.95
CA ILE A 28 5.57 8.43 9.17
C ILE A 28 5.89 9.91 9.39
N LEU A 29 6.29 10.61 8.34
CA LEU A 29 6.62 12.03 8.42
C LEU A 29 5.42 12.88 8.86
N ALA A 30 4.23 12.59 8.33
CA ALA A 30 3.00 13.26 8.77
C ALA A 30 2.69 13.00 10.25
N LEU A 31 2.85 11.76 10.71
CA LEU A 31 2.65 11.40 12.12
C LEU A 31 3.65 12.10 13.04
N LEU A 32 4.94 12.13 12.67
CA LEU A 32 5.97 12.86 13.41
C LEU A 32 5.64 14.36 13.48
N GLY A 33 5.13 14.94 12.39
CA GLY A 33 4.64 16.31 12.36
C GLY A 33 3.54 16.57 13.39
N GLN A 34 2.58 15.64 13.53
CA GLN A 34 1.54 15.77 14.55
C GLN A 34 2.07 15.66 15.97
N PHE A 35 3.00 14.76 16.25
CA PHE A 35 3.64 14.69 17.55
C PHE A 35 4.41 15.98 17.86
N ALA A 36 5.11 16.56 16.87
CA ALA A 36 5.79 17.84 17.03
C ALA A 36 4.80 18.97 17.38
N LEU A 37 3.64 19.03 16.72
CA LEU A 37 2.58 19.99 17.05
C LEU A 37 2.00 19.77 18.45
N LEU A 38 1.86 18.52 18.89
CA LEU A 38 1.41 18.22 20.26
C LEU A 38 2.43 18.74 21.29
N PHE A 39 3.72 18.51 21.08
CA PHE A 39 4.78 19.00 21.99
C PHE A 39 4.87 20.53 22.01
N HIS A 40 4.55 21.19 20.90
CA HIS A 40 4.43 22.65 20.86
C HIS A 40 3.17 23.16 21.56
N GLY A 41 2.19 22.30 21.85
CA GLY A 41 0.90 22.67 22.43
C GLY A 41 -0.10 23.24 21.42
N SER A 42 0.18 23.12 20.10
CA SER A 42 -0.69 23.63 19.03
C SER A 42 -1.93 22.78 18.79
N ILE A 43 -1.93 21.51 19.19
CA ILE A 43 -3.02 20.57 18.90
C ILE A 43 -3.53 19.88 20.16
N SER A 44 -4.81 19.53 20.15
CA SER A 44 -5.43 18.74 21.23
C SER A 44 -5.08 17.25 21.11
N HIS A 45 -5.17 16.53 22.23
CA HIS A 45 -5.05 15.06 22.25
C HIS A 45 -6.07 14.37 21.33
N LEU A 46 -7.26 14.97 21.16
CA LEU A 46 -8.28 14.45 20.24
C LEU A 46 -7.82 14.54 18.78
N SER A 47 -7.20 15.66 18.39
CA SER A 47 -6.67 15.84 17.03
C SER A 47 -5.58 14.81 16.71
N LEU A 48 -4.70 14.54 17.67
CA LEU A 48 -3.68 13.50 17.56
C LEU A 48 -4.31 12.10 17.44
N ALA A 49 -5.34 11.79 18.23
CA ALA A 49 -6.02 10.49 18.16
C ALA A 49 -6.59 10.21 16.77
N VAL A 50 -7.20 11.22 16.12
CA VAL A 50 -7.70 11.10 14.75
C VAL A 50 -6.55 10.83 13.77
N GLY A 51 -5.42 11.54 13.89
CA GLY A 51 -4.30 11.33 13.00
C GLY A 51 -3.58 10.00 13.20
N VAL A 52 -3.49 9.50 14.44
CA VAL A 52 -3.02 8.14 14.74
C VAL A 52 -3.94 7.09 14.08
N MET A 53 -5.26 7.25 14.16
CA MET A 53 -6.21 6.36 13.50
C MET A 53 -6.04 6.37 11.98
N LEU A 54 -5.89 7.54 11.36
CA LEU A 54 -5.60 7.69 9.93
C LEU A 54 -4.25 7.08 9.55
N PHE A 55 -3.24 7.19 10.41
CA PHE A 55 -1.94 6.56 10.21
C PHE A 55 -2.07 5.04 10.17
N PHE A 56 -2.74 4.41 11.14
CA PHE A 56 -2.95 2.96 11.12
C PHE A 56 -3.75 2.49 9.90
N ALA A 57 -4.79 3.24 9.52
CA ALA A 57 -5.55 2.97 8.29
C ALA A 57 -4.64 3.03 7.04
N SER A 58 -3.75 4.02 6.96
CA SER A 58 -2.78 4.14 5.88
C SER A 58 -1.77 2.99 5.88
N GLN A 59 -1.24 2.62 7.05
CA GLN A 59 -0.30 1.51 7.21
C GLN A 59 -0.89 0.18 6.78
N TYR A 60 -2.17 -0.07 7.04
CA TYR A 60 -2.85 -1.28 6.57
C TYR A 60 -2.77 -1.43 5.04
N PHE A 61 -3.10 -0.36 4.29
CA PHE A 61 -3.05 -0.40 2.83
C PHE A 61 -1.61 -0.49 2.30
N ILE A 62 -0.66 0.21 2.93
CA ILE A 62 0.76 0.18 2.56
C ILE A 62 1.37 -1.21 2.80
N PHE A 63 1.07 -1.84 3.94
CA PHE A 63 1.54 -3.18 4.25
C PHE A 63 0.99 -4.21 3.25
N ARG A 64 -0.31 -4.10 2.92
CA ARG A 64 -0.91 -4.96 1.90
C ARG A 64 -0.25 -4.75 0.53
N LEU A 65 0.08 -3.51 0.17
CA LEU A 65 0.76 -3.20 -1.08
C LEU A 65 2.21 -3.74 -1.11
N CYS A 66 2.91 -3.72 0.02
CA CYS A 66 4.23 -4.32 0.19
C CYS A 66 4.18 -5.84 -0.03
N LEU A 67 3.17 -6.51 0.51
CA LEU A 67 2.97 -7.95 0.29
C LEU A 67 2.69 -8.26 -1.18
N ASP A 68 1.78 -7.51 -1.82
CA ASP A 68 1.49 -7.66 -3.25
C ASP A 68 2.75 -7.45 -4.11
N HIS A 69 3.60 -6.48 -3.78
CA HIS A 69 4.87 -6.23 -4.46
C HIS A 69 5.80 -7.47 -4.46
N HIS A 70 5.95 -8.13 -3.31
CA HIS A 70 6.77 -9.34 -3.20
C HIS A 70 6.19 -10.50 -4.01
N PHE A 71 4.86 -10.64 -4.04
CA PHE A 71 4.20 -11.62 -4.88
C PHE A 71 4.42 -11.38 -6.37
N PHE A 72 4.34 -10.12 -6.83
CA PHE A 72 4.66 -9.82 -8.23
C PHE A 72 6.12 -10.14 -8.57
N ILE A 73 7.08 -9.79 -7.71
CA ILE A 73 8.49 -10.17 -7.92
C ILE A 73 8.63 -11.69 -8.05
N LEU A 74 7.95 -12.46 -7.20
CA LEU A 74 8.03 -13.92 -7.23
C LEU A 74 7.44 -14.49 -8.52
N ILE A 75 6.25 -14.02 -8.94
CA ILE A 75 5.58 -14.45 -10.18
C ILE A 75 6.46 -14.15 -11.39
N TYR A 76 6.99 -12.92 -11.51
CA TYR A 76 7.82 -12.53 -12.65
C TYR A 76 9.19 -13.21 -12.65
N ARG A 77 9.72 -13.61 -11.48
CA ARG A 77 10.97 -14.35 -11.38
C ARG A 77 10.81 -15.83 -11.72
N GLN A 78 9.73 -16.46 -11.27
CA GLN A 78 9.49 -17.89 -11.51
C GLN A 78 8.93 -18.15 -12.90
N GLY A 79 8.18 -17.20 -13.48
CA GLY A 79 7.56 -17.34 -14.80
C GLY A 79 6.41 -18.35 -14.84
N ASP A 80 6.15 -19.07 -13.75
CA ASP A 80 5.08 -20.06 -13.61
C ASP A 80 4.01 -19.54 -12.64
N THR A 81 2.91 -19.05 -13.21
CA THR A 81 1.75 -18.58 -12.44
C THR A 81 0.96 -19.72 -11.81
N GLN A 82 1.05 -20.95 -12.31
CA GLN A 82 0.29 -22.09 -11.79
C GLN A 82 0.89 -22.61 -10.50
N ALA A 83 2.22 -22.82 -10.48
CA ALA A 83 2.91 -23.21 -9.25
C ALA A 83 2.75 -22.18 -8.11
N PHE A 84 2.68 -20.89 -8.45
CA PHE A 84 2.38 -19.82 -7.50
C PHE A 84 0.94 -19.90 -6.95
N ASP A 85 -0.03 -20.21 -7.80
CA ASP A 85 -1.44 -20.32 -7.41
C ASP A 85 -1.70 -21.54 -6.55
N ASP A 86 -1.08 -22.69 -6.88
CA ASP A 86 -1.15 -23.91 -6.07
C ASP A 86 -0.57 -23.67 -4.66
N ALA A 87 0.55 -22.95 -4.57
CA ALA A 87 1.15 -22.58 -3.29
C ALA A 87 0.26 -21.60 -2.49
N LEU A 88 -0.39 -20.64 -3.17
CA LEU A 88 -1.34 -19.72 -2.54
C LEU A 88 -2.60 -20.42 -2.05
N GLU A 89 -3.12 -21.39 -2.81
CA GLU A 89 -4.28 -22.18 -2.41
C GLU A 89 -3.99 -23.00 -1.16
N HIS A 90 -2.77 -23.54 -1.04
CA HIS A 90 -2.34 -24.26 0.17
C HIS A 90 -2.26 -23.36 1.41
N LEU A 91 -1.77 -22.13 1.25
CA LEU A 91 -1.64 -21.16 2.34
C LEU A 91 -2.97 -20.48 2.69
N PHE A 92 -3.83 -20.28 1.70
CA PHE A 92 -5.09 -19.57 1.80
C PHE A 92 -6.16 -20.32 0.97
N PRO A 93 -6.84 -21.32 1.56
CA PRO A 93 -7.77 -22.21 0.84
C PRO A 93 -9.01 -21.53 0.25
N GLN A 94 -9.21 -20.22 0.50
CA GLN A 94 -10.26 -19.41 -0.12
C GLN A 94 -9.73 -18.47 -1.22
N SER A 95 -8.44 -18.52 -1.55
CA SER A 95 -7.81 -17.56 -2.45
C SER A 95 -7.65 -18.09 -3.87
N SER A 96 -8.66 -17.81 -4.68
CA SER A 96 -8.57 -17.60 -6.14
C SER A 96 -7.76 -18.58 -6.98
N ALA A 97 -8.31 -19.78 -7.18
CA ALA A 97 -7.96 -20.61 -8.32
C ALA A 97 -8.20 -19.84 -9.64
N GLY A 98 -7.17 -19.72 -10.48
CA GLY A 98 -7.28 -19.23 -11.86
C GLY A 98 -7.43 -17.72 -12.06
N ARG A 99 -6.99 -16.86 -11.13
CA ARG A 99 -7.01 -15.41 -11.36
C ARG A 99 -5.98 -15.00 -12.42
N SER A 100 -6.45 -14.31 -13.46
CA SER A 100 -5.57 -13.73 -14.47
C SER A 100 -4.66 -12.64 -13.88
N MET A 101 -3.49 -12.45 -14.50
CA MET A 101 -2.55 -11.37 -14.15
C MET A 101 -3.22 -9.99 -14.20
N GLU A 102 -4.17 -9.78 -15.11
CA GLU A 102 -4.93 -8.52 -15.24
C GLU A 102 -5.83 -8.27 -14.02
N SER A 103 -6.48 -9.31 -13.50
CA SER A 103 -7.31 -9.22 -12.30
C SER A 103 -6.46 -8.89 -11.06
N ARG A 104 -5.28 -9.51 -10.94
CA ARG A 104 -4.30 -9.21 -9.87
C ARG A 104 -3.87 -7.74 -9.93
N TRP A 105 -3.49 -7.28 -11.11
CA TRP A 105 -3.07 -5.90 -11.32
C TRP A 105 -4.18 -4.89 -11.00
N ALA A 106 -5.41 -5.14 -11.44
CA ALA A 106 -6.55 -4.27 -11.14
C ALA A 106 -6.80 -4.14 -9.63
N GLY A 107 -6.64 -5.24 -8.88
CA GLY A 107 -6.71 -5.25 -7.43
C GLY A 107 -5.64 -4.38 -6.78
N THR A 108 -4.38 -4.59 -7.14
CA THR A 108 -3.25 -3.84 -6.60
C THR A 108 -3.28 -2.36 -6.98
N ARG A 109 -3.77 -2.02 -8.19
CA ARG A 109 -3.99 -0.62 -8.59
C ARG A 109 -5.01 0.09 -7.69
N LYS A 110 -6.14 -0.57 -7.39
CA LYS A 110 -7.13 -0.01 -6.45
C LYS A 110 -6.55 0.14 -5.04
N LEU A 111 -5.72 -0.81 -4.61
CA LEU A 111 -5.04 -0.77 -3.33
C LEU A 111 -4.05 0.41 -3.25
N PHE A 112 -3.25 0.61 -4.30
CA PHE A 112 -2.34 1.75 -4.41
C PHE A 112 -3.08 3.08 -4.32
N GLN A 113 -4.19 3.23 -5.05
CA GLN A 113 -5.03 4.43 -4.97
C GLN A 113 -5.55 4.66 -3.54
N ARG A 114 -6.05 3.61 -2.87
CA ARG A 114 -6.52 3.71 -1.48
C ARG A 114 -5.40 4.11 -0.51
N ALA A 115 -4.21 3.54 -0.65
CA ALA A 115 -3.04 3.91 0.14
C ALA A 115 -2.68 5.39 -0.08
N SER A 116 -2.63 5.83 -1.35
CA SER A 116 -2.35 7.22 -1.70
C SER A 116 -3.40 8.19 -1.13
N TYR A 117 -4.68 7.86 -1.22
CA TYR A 117 -5.75 8.68 -0.64
C TYR A 117 -5.64 8.75 0.89
N ALA A 118 -5.36 7.63 1.55
CA ALA A 118 -5.20 7.60 3.00
C ALA A 118 -4.02 8.46 3.48
N VAL A 119 -2.87 8.38 2.79
CA VAL A 119 -1.70 9.24 3.08
C VAL A 119 -2.02 10.71 2.81
N THR A 120 -2.72 11.02 1.72
CA THR A 120 -3.12 12.40 1.40
C THR A 120 -4.07 12.96 2.46
N LEU A 121 -5.02 12.17 2.95
CA LEU A 121 -5.91 12.55 4.05
C LEU A 121 -5.15 12.77 5.35
N LEU A 122 -4.15 11.93 5.65
CA LEU A 122 -3.29 12.10 6.83
C LEU A 122 -2.52 13.43 6.77
N TRP A 123 -1.96 13.78 5.61
CA TRP A 123 -1.32 15.08 5.39
C TRP A 123 -2.31 16.25 5.45
N GLY A 124 -3.49 16.10 4.84
CA GLY A 124 -4.56 17.10 4.92
C GLY A 124 -4.98 17.36 6.36
N TRP A 125 -5.06 16.31 7.18
CA TRP A 125 -5.36 16.42 8.60
C TRP A 125 -4.25 17.14 9.37
N LEU A 126 -2.97 16.81 9.11
CA LEU A 126 -1.83 17.55 9.69
C LEU A 126 -1.89 19.04 9.37
N LEU A 127 -2.12 19.41 8.11
CA LEU A 127 -2.20 20.81 7.69
C LEU A 127 -3.41 21.52 8.30
N PHE A 128 -4.54 20.83 8.41
CA PHE A 128 -5.72 21.35 9.09
C PHE A 128 -5.43 21.65 10.56
N SER A 129 -4.82 20.72 11.28
CA SER A 129 -4.41 20.89 12.68
C SER A 129 -3.33 21.96 12.91
N LEU A 130 -2.66 22.42 11.86
CA LEU A 130 -1.68 23.50 11.95
C LEU A 130 -2.35 24.88 11.88
N ILE A 131 -3.51 24.97 11.23
CA ILE A 131 -4.25 26.22 11.02
C ILE A 131 -5.28 26.44 12.14
N PHE A 132 -5.86 25.36 12.67
CA PHE A 132 -6.94 25.35 13.66
C PHE A 132 -6.54 24.59 14.92
#